data_AF-A0A482A3W5-F1
#
_entry.id   AF-A0A482A3W5-F1
#
_cell.length_a   1.000
_cell.length_b   1.000
_cell.length_c   1.000
_cell.angle_alpha   90.00
_cell.angle_beta   90.00
_cell.angle_gamma   90.00
#
_symmetry.space_group_name_H-M   'P 1'
#
loop_
_entity.id
_entity.type
_entity.pdbx_description
1 polymer ?
#
loop_
_entity_poly.entity_id
_entity_poly.type
_entity_poly.pdbx_seq_one_letter_code
_entity_poly.pdbx_strand_id
1 'polypeptide(L)'
;STKGKLFEYATDSCMERILERYERYSYAERKLVTTDHSSPGSWNLEHAKLKARVEVLQRNQRHYMGEDLDSLSTKELQNLEQQLDSALKLIRSRKNQLMHESISELQKKDKALQEQNNQLSKKVKEREKEL
;
A
#
# COMPACT_ATOMS: atom_id res chain seq x y z
N SER A 1 -53.43 -25.20 50.39
CA SER A 1 -53.21 -25.29 48.93
C SER A 1 -53.70 -24.01 48.30
N THR A 2 -52.81 -23.24 47.68
CA THR A 2 -53.04 -22.11 46.74
C THR A 2 -51.68 -21.45 46.49
N LYS A 3 -50.78 -22.00 45.66
CA LYS A 3 -50.75 -21.76 44.21
C LYS A 3 -51.26 -20.36 43.83
N GLY A 4 -50.69 -19.31 44.45
CA GLY A 4 -50.77 -17.94 43.94
C GLY A 4 -50.08 -17.91 42.58
N LYS A 5 -50.88 -17.68 41.56
CA LYS A 5 -50.58 -17.96 40.16
C LYS A 5 -49.54 -16.96 39.65
N LEU A 6 -48.31 -17.43 39.40
CA LEU A 6 -47.20 -16.65 38.80
C LEU A 6 -47.60 -15.99 37.46
N PHE A 7 -48.68 -16.46 36.84
CA PHE A 7 -49.26 -15.99 35.58
C PHE A 7 -49.93 -14.61 35.69
N GLU A 8 -50.25 -14.11 36.89
CA GLU A 8 -50.95 -12.81 37.06
C GLU A 8 -50.06 -11.60 36.75
N TYR A 9 -48.73 -11.77 36.73
CA TYR A 9 -47.78 -10.72 36.31
C TYR A 9 -47.45 -10.77 34.81
N ALA A 10 -47.96 -11.78 34.10
CA ALA A 10 -47.80 -11.99 32.67
C ALA A 10 -49.10 -11.65 31.93
N THR A 11 -49.66 -10.46 32.18
CA THR A 11 -50.59 -9.88 31.20
C THR A 11 -49.84 -9.69 29.88
N ASP A 12 -50.45 -9.99 28.73
CA ASP A 12 -49.77 -10.00 27.41
C ASP A 12 -48.91 -8.74 27.19
N SER A 13 -49.44 -7.57 27.55
CA SER A 13 -48.73 -6.29 27.47
C SER A 13 -47.50 -6.20 28.38
N CYS A 14 -47.52 -6.82 29.57
CA CYS A 14 -46.38 -6.85 30.48
C CYS A 14 -45.26 -7.74 29.92
N MET A 15 -45.61 -8.91 29.37
CA MET A 15 -44.64 -9.83 28.77
C MET A 15 -44.00 -9.23 27.53
N GLU A 16 -44.79 -8.65 26.63
CA GLU A 16 -44.29 -7.95 25.44
C GLU A 16 -43.32 -6.83 25.81
N ARG A 17 -43.64 -6.04 26.84
CA ARG A 17 -42.78 -4.95 27.34
C ARG A 17 -41.50 -5.46 28.02
N ILE A 18 -41.54 -6.62 28.69
CA ILE A 18 -40.35 -7.27 29.26
C ILE A 18 -39.45 -7.80 28.13
N LEU A 19 -40.02 -8.41 27.10
CA LEU A 19 -39.30 -8.90 25.93
C LEU A 19 -38.68 -7.75 25.14
N GLU A 20 -39.43 -6.68 24.89
CA GLU A 20 -38.92 -5.47 24.22
C GLU A 20 -37.77 -4.84 25.02
N ARG A 21 -37.90 -4.76 26.34
CA ARG A 21 -36.83 -4.26 27.23
C ARG A 21 -35.60 -5.15 27.12
N TYR A 22 -35.77 -6.48 27.20
CA TYR A 22 -34.68 -7.43 27.07
C TYR A 22 -33.98 -7.33 25.70
N GLU A 23 -34.75 -7.22 24.61
CA GLU A 23 -34.21 -7.08 23.26
C GLU A 23 -33.42 -5.78 23.11
N ARG A 24 -33.93 -4.66 23.64
CA ARG A 24 -33.22 -3.38 23.67
C ARG A 24 -31.90 -3.45 24.45
N TYR A 25 -31.89 -4.07 25.63
CA TYR A 25 -30.66 -4.21 26.42
C TYR A 25 -29.68 -5.22 25.79
N SER A 26 -30.15 -6.35 25.26
CA SER A 26 -29.33 -7.33 24.56
C SER A 26 -28.69 -6.74 23.29
N TYR A 27 -29.42 -5.89 22.57
CA TYR A 27 -28.90 -5.18 21.41
C TYR A 27 -27.90 -4.08 21.79
N ALA A 28 -28.16 -3.34 22.87
CA ALA A 28 -27.23 -2.34 23.40
C ALA A 28 -25.93 -2.98 23.91
N GLU A 29 -26.03 -4.12 24.60
CA GLU A 29 -24.89 -4.91 25.08
C GLU A 29 -24.08 -5.49 23.90
N ARG A 30 -24.74 -6.04 22.87
CA ARG A 30 -24.07 -6.46 21.63
C ARG A 30 -23.35 -5.30 20.93
N LYS A 31 -23.96 -4.11 20.88
CA LYS A 31 -23.31 -2.90 20.31
C LYS A 31 -22.03 -2.51 21.06
N LEU A 32 -22.05 -2.60 22.39
CA LEU A 32 -20.88 -2.33 23.23
C LEU A 32 -19.78 -3.39 23.00
N VAL A 33 -20.14 -4.67 22.88
CA VAL A 33 -19.20 -5.76 22.57
C VAL A 33 -18.64 -5.68 21.14
N THR A 34 -19.43 -5.22 20.16
CA THR A 34 -18.96 -5.04 18.77
C THR A 34 -17.98 -3.86 18.59
N THR A 35 -17.82 -3.02 19.61
CA THR A 35 -16.81 -1.94 19.61
C THR A 35 -15.41 -2.50 19.89
N ASP A 36 -15.29 -3.76 20.31
CA ASP A 36 -14.03 -4.48 20.32
C ASP A 36 -13.63 -4.85 18.89
N HIS A 37 -12.45 -4.40 18.45
CA HIS A 37 -11.88 -4.65 17.12
C HIS A 37 -11.77 -6.14 16.76
N SER A 38 -12.02 -7.03 17.71
CA SER A 38 -11.91 -8.49 17.65
C SER A 38 -13.20 -9.21 17.17
N SER A 39 -14.31 -8.50 16.95
CA SER A 39 -15.56 -9.15 16.49
C SER A 39 -15.48 -9.63 15.02
N PRO A 40 -15.96 -10.84 14.67
CA PRO A 40 -15.99 -11.33 13.29
C PRO A 40 -16.68 -10.38 12.28
N GLY A 41 -17.64 -9.56 12.74
CA GLY A 41 -18.28 -8.52 11.92
C GLY A 41 -17.34 -7.38 11.53
N SER A 42 -16.41 -7.03 12.42
CA SER A 42 -15.35 -6.02 12.19
C SER A 42 -14.38 -6.50 11.09
N TRP A 43 -13.94 -7.76 11.18
CA TRP A 43 -13.04 -8.35 10.18
C TRP A 43 -13.65 -8.45 8.78
N ASN A 44 -14.93 -8.80 8.67
CA ASN A 44 -15.63 -8.83 7.39
C ASN A 44 -15.70 -7.43 6.73
N LEU A 45 -15.98 -6.39 7.53
CA LEU A 45 -16.03 -5.01 7.05
C LEU A 45 -14.63 -4.53 6.62
N GLU A 46 -13.60 -4.76 7.42
CA GLU A 46 -12.23 -4.37 7.09
C GLU A 46 -11.71 -5.12 5.85
N HIS A 47 -12.04 -6.41 5.72
CA HIS A 47 -11.74 -7.17 4.52
C HIS A 47 -12.43 -6.59 3.28
N ALA A 48 -13.72 -6.23 3.38
CA ALA A 48 -14.45 -5.61 2.26
C ALA A 48 -13.83 -4.27 1.85
N LYS A 49 -13.44 -3.41 2.81
CA LYS A 49 -12.74 -2.15 2.54
C LYS A 49 -11.39 -2.38 1.84
N LEU A 50 -10.60 -3.34 2.33
CA LEU A 50 -9.32 -3.68 1.74
C LEU A 50 -9.49 -4.19 0.30
N LYS A 51 -10.45 -5.09 0.08
CA LYS A 51 -10.77 -5.62 -1.24
C LYS A 51 -11.14 -4.51 -2.22
N ALA A 52 -12.03 -3.60 -1.82
CA ALA A 52 -12.39 -2.44 -2.66
C ALA A 52 -11.17 -1.57 -3.00
N ARG A 53 -10.25 -1.37 -2.04
CA ARG A 53 -9.01 -0.61 -2.29
C ARG A 53 -8.07 -1.32 -3.28
N VAL A 54 -7.94 -2.64 -3.17
CA VAL A 54 -7.16 -3.46 -4.11
C VAL A 54 -7.74 -3.35 -5.52
N GLU A 55 -9.06 -3.46 -5.67
CA GLU A 55 -9.74 -3.36 -6.96
C GLU A 55 -9.51 -1.99 -7.62
N VAL A 56 -9.55 -0.90 -6.84
CA VAL A 56 -9.23 0.44 -7.33
C VAL A 56 -7.77 0.53 -7.78
N LEU A 57 -6.82 0.01 -6.99
CA LEU A 57 -5.41 0.03 -7.35
C LEU A 57 -5.12 -0.77 -8.63
N GLN A 58 -5.73 -1.95 -8.77
CA GLN A 58 -5.60 -2.78 -9.98
C GLN A 58 -6.20 -2.09 -11.21
N ARG A 59 -7.36 -1.42 -11.06
CA ARG A 59 -7.96 -0.64 -12.14
C ARG A 59 -7.04 0.52 -12.55
N ASN A 60 -6.51 1.26 -11.59
CA ASN A 60 -5.57 2.35 -11.87
C ASN A 60 -4.30 1.84 -12.56
N GLN A 61 -3.78 0.67 -12.15
CA GLN A 61 -2.64 0.04 -12.82
C GLN A 61 -2.95 -0.22 -14.30
N ARG A 62 -4.11 -0.81 -14.63
CA ARG A 62 -4.52 -1.03 -16.01
C ARG A 62 -4.61 0.28 -16.79
N HIS A 63 -5.19 1.33 -16.21
CA HIS A 63 -5.21 2.65 -16.84
C HIS A 63 -3.79 3.18 -17.12
N TYR A 64 -2.84 3.05 -16.18
CA TYR A 64 -1.45 3.45 -16.40
C TYR A 64 -0.76 2.63 -17.51
N MET A 65 -1.20 1.40 -17.73
CA MET A 65 -0.73 0.53 -18.83
C MET A 65 -1.43 0.82 -20.16
N GLY A 66 -2.39 1.74 -20.20
CA GLY A 66 -3.16 2.08 -21.39
C GLY A 66 -4.34 1.14 -21.66
N GLU A 67 -4.78 0.38 -20.66
CA GLU A 67 -5.90 -0.57 -20.72
C GLU A 67 -7.16 0.01 -20.06
N ASP A 68 -8.35 -0.50 -20.42
CA ASP A 68 -9.66 -0.13 -19.83
C ASP A 68 -10.00 1.38 -19.86
N LEU A 69 -9.48 2.13 -20.85
CA LEU A 69 -9.59 3.59 -20.91
C LEU A 69 -10.97 4.11 -21.34
N ASP A 70 -11.83 3.27 -21.92
CA ASP A 70 -13.14 3.65 -22.46
C ASP A 70 -14.07 4.26 -21.40
N SER A 71 -13.84 3.93 -20.13
CA SER A 71 -14.61 4.44 -18.99
C SER A 71 -14.21 5.84 -18.53
N LEU A 72 -13.09 6.38 -19.02
CA LEU A 72 -12.53 7.66 -18.59
C LEU A 72 -13.04 8.81 -19.47
N SER A 73 -13.35 9.93 -18.82
CA SER A 73 -13.64 11.18 -19.51
C SER A 73 -12.36 11.79 -20.11
N THR A 74 -12.52 12.70 -21.07
CA THR A 74 -11.39 13.43 -21.68
C THR A 74 -10.52 14.15 -20.65
N LYS A 75 -11.12 14.71 -19.60
CA LYS A 75 -10.39 15.39 -18.52
C LYS A 75 -9.56 14.39 -17.69
N GLU A 76 -10.11 13.21 -17.42
CA GLU A 76 -9.40 12.16 -16.67
C GLU A 76 -8.25 11.59 -17.50
N LEU A 77 -8.45 11.41 -18.82
CA LEU A 77 -7.39 11.00 -19.74
C LEU A 77 -6.24 12.02 -19.81
N GLN A 78 -6.55 13.31 -19.90
CA GLN A 78 -5.52 14.36 -19.87
C GLN A 78 -4.72 14.36 -18.56
N ASN A 79 -5.41 14.18 -17.43
CA ASN A 79 -4.74 14.09 -16.14
C ASN A 79 -3.86 12.82 -16.05
N LEU A 80 -4.34 11.69 -16.55
CA LEU A 80 -3.59 10.43 -16.62
C LEU A 80 -2.31 10.60 -17.46
N GLU A 81 -2.43 11.20 -18.65
CA GLU A 81 -1.31 11.50 -19.54
C GLU A 81 -0.27 12.39 -18.85
N GLN A 82 -0.71 13.47 -18.20
CA GLN A 82 0.19 14.39 -17.49
C GLN A 82 0.93 13.70 -16.33
N GLN A 83 0.24 12.82 -15.60
CA GLN A 83 0.85 12.03 -14.52
C GLN A 83 1.91 11.08 -15.06
N LEU A 84 1.62 10.38 -16.17
CA LEU A 84 2.55 9.47 -16.81
C LEU A 84 3.79 10.19 -17.37
N ASP A 85 3.60 11.31 -18.07
CA ASP A 85 4.71 12.11 -18.60
C ASP A 85 5.63 12.62 -17.49
N SER A 86 5.05 13.15 -16.41
CA SER A 86 5.81 13.63 -15.25
C SER A 86 6.61 12.51 -14.58
N ALA A 87 5.99 11.35 -14.36
CA ALA A 87 6.66 10.18 -13.79
C ALA A 87 7.79 9.67 -14.71
N LEU A 88 7.56 9.60 -16.02
CA LEU A 88 8.56 9.18 -16.99
C LEU A 88 9.77 10.12 -17.03
N LYS A 89 9.54 11.44 -16.99
CA LYS A 89 10.60 12.45 -16.90
C LYS A 89 11.45 12.23 -15.64
N LEU A 90 10.82 12.01 -14.49
CA LEU A 90 11.53 11.74 -13.24
C LEU A 90 12.37 10.46 -13.31
N ILE A 91 11.79 9.36 -13.82
CA ILE A 91 12.49 8.07 -13.96
C ILE A 91 13.69 8.21 -14.89
N ARG A 92 13.53 8.86 -16.05
CA ARG A 92 14.62 9.10 -17.01
C ARG A 92 15.72 9.96 -16.39
N SER A 93 15.37 11.05 -15.70
CA SER A 93 16.32 11.89 -14.99
C SER A 93 17.13 11.09 -13.99
N ARG A 94 16.48 10.30 -13.13
CA ARG A 94 17.15 9.48 -12.14
C ARG A 94 18.06 8.42 -12.77
N LYS A 95 17.61 7.76 -13.83
CA LYS A 95 18.42 6.78 -14.57
C LYS A 95 19.67 7.43 -15.17
N ASN A 96 19.53 8.59 -15.79
CA ASN A 96 20.65 9.32 -16.37
C ASN A 96 21.64 9.77 -15.29
N GLN A 97 21.16 10.27 -14.16
CA GLN A 97 22.00 10.64 -13.03
C GLN A 97 22.85 9.45 -12.56
N LEU A 98 22.23 8.30 -12.29
CA LEU A 98 22.93 7.10 -11.85
C LEU A 98 23.96 6.62 -12.88
N MET A 99 23.64 6.71 -14.17
CA MET A 99 24.56 6.37 -15.25
C MET A 99 25.76 7.31 -15.29
N HIS A 100 25.55 8.62 -15.13
CA HIS A 100 26.63 9.61 -15.06
C HIS A 100 27.52 9.42 -13.84
N GLU A 101 26.95 9.09 -12.69
CA GLU A 101 27.70 8.74 -11.47
C GLU A 101 28.59 7.52 -11.73
N SER A 102 28.04 6.45 -12.30
CA SER A 102 28.81 5.24 -12.64
C SER A 102 29.93 5.49 -13.65
N ILE A 103 29.66 6.25 -14.72
CA ILE A 103 30.69 6.63 -15.70
C ILE A 103 31.81 7.43 -15.02
N SER A 104 31.46 8.39 -14.16
CA SER A 104 32.42 9.23 -13.45
C SER A 104 33.31 8.40 -12.51
N GLU A 105 32.75 7.42 -11.82
CA GLU A 105 33.51 6.49 -10.99
C GLU A 105 34.48 5.63 -11.81
N LEU A 106 34.02 5.08 -12.94
CA LEU A 106 34.86 4.28 -13.83
C LEU A 106 35.99 5.11 -14.43
N GLN A 107 35.74 6.34 -14.86
CA GLN A 107 36.77 7.24 -15.36
C GLN A 107 37.83 7.59 -14.30
N LYS A 108 37.43 7.74 -13.03
CA LYS A 108 38.38 7.94 -11.93
C LYS A 108 39.26 6.71 -11.71
N LYS A 109 38.67 5.51 -11.74
CA LYS A 109 39.41 4.24 -11.62
C LYS A 109 40.39 4.04 -12.77
N ASP A 110 39.95 4.31 -13.99
CA ASP A 110 40.78 4.20 -15.20
C ASP A 110 42.02 5.12 -15.11
N LYS A 111 41.82 6.39 -14.75
CA LYS A 111 42.92 7.34 -14.54
C LYS A 111 43.90 6.87 -13.45
N ALA A 112 43.39 6.35 -12.34
CA ALA A 112 44.23 5.86 -11.25
C ALA A 112 45.08 4.64 -11.69
N LEU A 113 44.48 3.71 -12.43
CA LEU A 113 45.18 2.54 -12.98
C LEU A 113 46.21 2.95 -14.03
N GLN A 114 45.89 3.91 -14.90
CA GLN A 114 46.82 4.42 -15.89
C GLN A 114 48.05 5.06 -15.24
N GLU A 115 47.86 5.84 -14.17
CA GLU A 115 48.96 6.43 -13.40
C GLU A 115 49.83 5.35 -12.73
N GLN A 116 49.22 4.35 -12.10
CA GLN A 116 49.96 3.23 -11.51
C GLN A 116 50.76 2.44 -12.56
N ASN A 117 50.17 2.16 -13.72
CA ASN A 117 50.85 1.48 -14.82
C ASN A 117 52.03 2.30 -15.36
N ASN A 118 51.87 3.61 -15.49
CA ASN A 118 52.95 4.50 -15.91
C ASN A 118 54.12 4.49 -14.91
N GLN A 119 53.83 4.51 -13.61
CA GLN A 119 54.84 4.42 -12.55
C GLN A 119 55.58 3.08 -12.57
N LEU A 120 54.84 1.96 -12.72
CA LEU A 120 55.45 0.63 -12.83
C LEU A 120 56.32 0.50 -14.08
N SER A 121 55.85 0.99 -15.23
CA SER A 121 56.62 0.99 -16.48
C SER A 121 57.93 1.77 -16.36
N LYS A 122 57.93 2.92 -15.65
CA LYS A 122 59.17 3.67 -15.36
C LYS A 122 60.13 2.85 -14.50
N LYS A 123 59.64 2.25 -13.41
CA LYS A 123 60.47 1.41 -12.52
C LYS A 123 61.08 0.21 -13.23
N VAL A 124 60.34 -0.44 -14.14
CA VAL A 124 60.85 -1.54 -14.96
C VAL A 124 61.99 -1.06 -15.85
N LYS A 125 61.80 0.07 -16.55
CA LYS A 125 62.84 0.66 -17.42
C LYS A 125 64.09 1.09 -16.64
N GLU A 126 63.94 1.53 -15.40
CA GLU A 126 65.07 1.88 -14.52
C GLU A 126 65.86 0.62 -14.14
N ARG A 127 65.18 -0.44 -13.70
CA ARG A 127 65.79 -1.74 -13.37
C ARG A 127 66.51 -2.38 -14.56
N GLU A 128 65.94 -2.27 -15.76
CA GLU A 128 66.57 -2.78 -17.00
C GLU A 128 67.86 -2.05 -17.37
N LYS A 129 68.05 -0.80 -16.94
CA LYS A 129 69.29 -0.04 -17.16
C LYS A 129 70.38 -0.31 -16.12
N GLU A 130 70.00 -0.87 -14.96
CA GLU A 130 70.90 -1.24 -13.88
C GLU A 130 71.50 -2.66 -14.05
N LEU A 131 70.98 -3.43 -15.02
CA LEU A 131 71.48 -4.75 -15.46
C LEU A 131 72.45 -4.59 -16.64
#